data_AF-A0A1F5ACQ5-F1
#
_entry.id   AF-A0A1F5ACQ5-F1
#
_cell.length_a   1.000
_cell.length_b   1.000
_cell.length_c   1.000
_cell.angle_alpha   90.00
_cell.angle_beta   90.00
_cell.angle_gamma   90.00
#
_symmetry.space_group_name_H-M   'P 1'
#
loop_
_entity.id
_entity.type
_entity.pdbx_description
1 polymer ?
#
loop_
_entity_poly.entity_id
_entity_poly.type
_entity_poly.pdbx_seq_one_letter_code
_entity_poly.pdbx_strand_id
1 'polypeptide(L)'
;MAVLINIVLAAATLYFYVVASRRFYRREEPFMARLGIAVLLDIATAFTASFKLTPTTQLPGPHNVPWDSVLFLTHMAAASLGMFGFIAVFLILVIKGKDRPYDKMRRFQYRVLLPAWAIGEVIALTNSILKIVLKVRIYDYF
;
A
#
# COMPACT_ATOMS: atom_id res chain seq x y z
N MET A 1 13.28 -17.24 0.82
CA MET A 1 14.15 -16.10 0.50
C MET A 1 13.41 -15.03 -0.29
N ALA A 2 12.90 -15.34 -1.47
CA ALA A 2 12.45 -14.32 -2.39
C ALA A 2 11.07 -13.66 -2.03
N VAL A 3 10.18 -14.37 -1.33
CA VAL A 3 8.89 -13.80 -0.81
C VAL A 3 9.11 -12.85 0.40
N LEU A 4 10.23 -13.00 1.13
CA LEU A 4 10.55 -12.12 2.26
C LEU A 4 10.83 -10.69 1.79
N ILE A 5 11.34 -10.53 0.57
CA ILE A 5 11.58 -9.21 -0.04
C ILE A 5 10.25 -8.44 -0.15
N ASN A 6 9.16 -9.11 -0.52
CA ASN A 6 7.83 -8.47 -0.61
C ASN A 6 7.34 -8.00 0.76
N ILE A 7 7.58 -8.80 1.81
CA ILE A 7 7.21 -8.43 3.19
C ILE A 7 8.03 -7.23 3.67
N VAL A 8 9.33 -7.23 3.38
CA VAL A 8 10.23 -6.11 3.73
C VAL A 8 9.84 -4.85 2.98
N LEU A 9 9.55 -4.94 1.67
CA LEU A 9 9.08 -3.82 0.85
C LEU A 9 7.76 -3.28 1.39
N ALA A 10 6.78 -4.15 1.67
CA ALA A 10 5.51 -3.80 2.26
C ALA A 10 5.65 -3.05 3.59
N ALA A 11 6.45 -3.59 4.51
CA ALA A 11 6.72 -2.96 5.80
C ALA A 11 7.45 -1.61 5.66
N ALA A 12 8.41 -1.51 4.73
CA ALA A 12 9.12 -0.27 4.44
C ALA A 12 8.17 0.78 3.86
N THR A 13 7.33 0.42 2.89
CA THR A 13 6.34 1.30 2.27
C THR A 13 5.35 1.80 3.33
N LEU A 14 4.87 0.93 4.21
CA LEU A 14 4.01 1.30 5.35
C LEU A 14 4.69 2.31 6.27
N TYR A 15 5.93 2.06 6.66
CA TYR A 15 6.70 2.98 7.48
C TYR A 15 6.83 4.36 6.81
N PHE A 16 7.22 4.40 5.53
CA PHE A 16 7.37 5.65 4.80
C PHE A 16 6.04 6.41 4.67
N TYR A 17 4.93 5.74 4.34
CA TYR A 17 3.62 6.39 4.28
C TYR A 17 3.18 6.93 5.63
N VAL A 18 3.28 6.15 6.71
CA VAL A 18 2.89 6.60 8.06
C VAL A 18 3.70 7.83 8.47
N VAL A 19 5.01 7.78 8.28
CA VAL A 19 5.91 8.87 8.66
C VAL A 19 5.69 10.11 7.79
N ALA A 20 5.59 9.95 6.47
CA ALA A 20 5.34 11.05 5.54
C ALA A 20 3.99 11.72 5.84
N SER A 21 2.94 10.91 6.06
CA SER A 21 1.59 11.39 6.38
C SER A 21 1.55 12.15 7.70
N ARG A 22 2.19 11.62 8.75
CA ARG A 22 2.26 12.28 10.06
C ARG A 22 2.97 13.63 9.95
N ARG A 23 4.08 13.68 9.22
CA ARG A 23 4.82 14.93 8.99
C ARG A 23 4.04 15.92 8.13
N PHE A 24 3.41 15.44 7.06
CA PHE A 24 2.56 16.29 6.23
C PHE A 24 1.39 16.88 7.04
N TYR A 25 0.78 16.10 7.91
CA TYR A 25 -0.26 16.58 8.82
C TYR A 25 0.24 17.64 9.80
N ARG A 26 1.45 17.45 10.36
CA ARG A 26 2.10 18.38 11.31
C ARG A 26 2.86 19.55 10.66
N ARG A 27 2.89 19.62 9.32
CA ARG A 27 3.67 20.61 8.55
C ARG A 27 5.19 20.54 8.82
N GLU A 28 5.71 19.33 9.07
CA GLU A 28 7.13 19.08 9.33
C GLU A 28 7.86 18.62 8.06
N GLU A 29 9.15 18.98 7.92
CA GLU A 29 10.02 18.53 6.84
C GLU A 29 11.09 17.52 7.31
N PRO A 30 11.70 16.73 6.40
CA PRO A 30 11.23 16.41 5.06
C PRO A 30 10.00 15.49 5.08
N PHE A 31 8.87 15.95 4.55
CA PHE A 31 7.71 15.06 4.28
C PHE A 31 7.64 14.65 2.82
N MET A 32 7.96 15.58 1.91
CA MET A 32 7.82 15.36 0.47
C MET A 32 8.73 14.25 -0.05
N ALA A 33 9.99 14.24 0.40
CA ALA A 33 10.94 13.18 0.04
C ALA A 33 10.47 11.79 0.54
N ARG A 34 9.92 11.73 1.77
CA ARG A 34 9.42 10.47 2.34
C ARG A 34 8.17 9.98 1.61
N LEU A 35 7.27 10.89 1.26
CA LEU A 35 6.09 10.58 0.46
C LEU A 35 6.50 10.08 -0.94
N GLY A 36 7.47 10.73 -1.57
CA GLY A 36 8.01 10.31 -2.87
C GLY A 36 8.61 8.91 -2.82
N ILE A 37 9.42 8.60 -1.80
CA ILE A 37 9.96 7.25 -1.60
C ILE A 37 8.83 6.23 -1.42
N ALA A 38 7.83 6.54 -0.58
CA ALA A 38 6.68 5.64 -0.38
C ALA A 38 5.97 5.34 -1.70
N VAL A 39 5.61 6.38 -2.47
CA VAL A 39 4.93 6.24 -3.76
C VAL A 39 5.76 5.46 -4.78
N LEU A 40 7.07 5.70 -4.85
CA LEU A 40 7.96 4.97 -5.75
C LEU A 40 8.05 3.48 -5.39
N LEU A 41 8.17 3.15 -4.10
CA LEU A 41 8.18 1.77 -3.63
C LEU A 41 6.85 1.07 -3.91
N ASP A 42 5.73 1.77 -3.71
CA ASP A 42 4.38 1.26 -3.96
C ASP A 42 4.18 0.94 -5.45
N ILE A 43 4.55 1.87 -6.34
CA ILE A 43 4.51 1.68 -7.79
C ILE A 43 5.42 0.52 -8.21
N ALA A 44 6.66 0.47 -7.71
CA ALA A 44 7.59 -0.61 -8.03
C ALA A 44 7.04 -1.98 -7.58
N THR A 45 6.40 -2.04 -6.42
CA THR A 45 5.76 -3.25 -5.90
C THR A 45 4.59 -3.68 -6.79
N ALA A 46 3.72 -2.74 -7.19
CA ALA A 46 2.61 -3.03 -8.10
C ALA A 46 3.08 -3.49 -9.49
N PHE A 47 4.11 -2.85 -10.04
CA PHE A 47 4.70 -3.23 -11.32
C PHE A 47 5.31 -4.64 -11.25
N THR A 48 6.17 -4.89 -10.26
CA THR A 48 6.83 -6.20 -10.12
C THR A 48 5.84 -7.34 -9.89
N ALA A 49 4.75 -7.08 -9.16
CA ALA A 49 3.63 -8.01 -9.02
C ALA A 49 2.91 -8.26 -10.36
N SER A 50 2.65 -7.21 -11.14
CA SER A 50 1.97 -7.31 -12.44
C SER A 50 2.75 -8.12 -13.48
N PHE A 51 4.08 -7.99 -13.49
CA PHE A 51 4.96 -8.76 -14.37
C PHE A 51 5.31 -10.16 -13.82
N LYS A 52 4.72 -10.57 -12.69
CA LYS A 52 5.05 -11.83 -12.00
C LYS A 52 6.55 -11.99 -11.69
N LEU A 53 7.25 -10.86 -11.59
CA LEU A 53 8.68 -10.81 -11.25
C LEU A 53 8.88 -10.99 -9.75
N THR A 54 7.92 -10.55 -8.94
CA THR A 54 7.97 -10.82 -7.52
C THR A 54 7.63 -12.28 -7.24
N PRO A 55 8.49 -12.98 -6.49
CA PRO A 55 8.27 -14.36 -6.11
C PRO A 55 6.99 -14.47 -5.28
N THR A 56 5.98 -15.14 -5.84
CA THR A 56 4.76 -15.49 -5.13
C THR A 56 4.85 -16.92 -4.66
N THR A 57 4.43 -17.21 -3.43
CA THR A 57 4.21 -18.59 -3.03
C THR A 57 3.10 -19.18 -3.88
N GLN A 58 3.42 -20.16 -4.72
CA GLN A 58 2.43 -20.91 -5.47
C GLN A 58 1.60 -21.72 -4.46
N LEU A 59 0.29 -21.57 -4.55
CA LEU A 59 -0.65 -22.40 -3.79
C LEU A 59 -0.93 -23.67 -4.61
N PRO A 60 -1.05 -24.84 -3.97
CA PRO A 60 -1.31 -26.09 -4.67
C PRO A 60 -2.75 -26.11 -5.22
N GLY A 61 -2.88 -26.20 -6.55
CA GLY A 61 -4.17 -26.35 -7.25
C GLY A 61 -4.55 -25.16 -8.15
N PRO A 62 -5.65 -25.28 -8.93
CA PRO A 62 -6.17 -24.18 -9.73
C PRO A 62 -6.84 -23.14 -8.83
N HIS A 63 -6.13 -22.05 -8.52
CA HIS A 63 -6.69 -20.94 -7.76
C HIS A 63 -7.13 -19.81 -8.68
N ASN A 64 -8.44 -19.66 -8.83
CA ASN A 64 -9.04 -18.48 -9.47
C ASN A 64 -8.95 -17.26 -8.54
N VAL A 65 -9.08 -16.06 -9.12
CA VAL A 65 -9.18 -14.82 -8.33
C VAL A 65 -10.43 -14.89 -7.44
N PRO A 66 -10.33 -14.60 -6.13
CA PRO A 66 -11.44 -14.79 -5.20
C PRO A 66 -12.40 -13.58 -5.24
N TRP A 67 -13.11 -13.42 -6.36
CA TRP A 67 -14.01 -12.28 -6.56
C TRP A 67 -15.20 -12.25 -5.59
N ASP A 68 -15.59 -13.40 -5.07
CA ASP A 68 -16.69 -13.53 -4.10
C ASP A 68 -16.25 -13.22 -2.65
N SER A 69 -14.94 -13.10 -2.39
CA SER A 69 -14.40 -12.82 -1.07
C SER A 69 -14.57 -11.34 -0.72
N VAL A 70 -15.34 -11.06 0.33
CA VAL A 70 -15.53 -9.69 0.84
C VAL A 70 -14.19 -9.12 1.30
N LEU A 71 -13.33 -9.96 1.88
CA LEU A 71 -12.00 -9.57 2.32
C LEU A 71 -11.09 -9.20 1.14
N PHE A 72 -11.14 -9.96 0.05
CA PHE A 72 -10.40 -9.64 -1.17
C PHE A 72 -10.87 -8.33 -1.80
N LEU A 73 -12.18 -8.14 -1.93
CA LEU A 73 -12.76 -6.90 -2.46
C LEU A 73 -12.39 -5.69 -1.60
N THR A 74 -12.46 -5.86 -0.27
CA THR A 74 -12.05 -4.81 0.69
C THR A 74 -10.57 -4.46 0.53
N HIS A 75 -9.70 -5.47 0.44
CA HIS A 75 -8.27 -5.27 0.19
C HIS A 75 -8.04 -4.49 -1.12
N MET A 76 -8.65 -4.94 -2.22
CA MET A 76 -8.50 -4.31 -3.53
C MET A 76 -8.97 -2.86 -3.51
N ALA A 77 -10.15 -2.59 -2.94
CA ALA A 77 -10.71 -1.25 -2.86
C ALA A 77 -9.85 -0.33 -1.98
N ALA A 78 -9.46 -0.79 -0.78
CA ALA A 78 -8.70 0.00 0.18
C ALA A 78 -7.28 0.30 -0.30
N ALA A 79 -6.58 -0.70 -0.85
CA ALA A 79 -5.25 -0.55 -1.43
C ALA A 79 -5.27 0.38 -2.65
N SER A 80 -6.23 0.20 -3.56
CA SER A 80 -6.35 1.05 -4.76
C SER A 80 -6.66 2.51 -4.39
N LEU A 81 -7.63 2.72 -3.50
CA LEU A 81 -7.97 4.06 -3.02
C LEU A 81 -6.76 4.74 -2.36
N GLY A 82 -6.05 4.00 -1.51
CA GLY A 82 -4.82 4.43 -0.87
C GLY A 82 -3.76 4.85 -1.90
N MET A 83 -3.34 3.93 -2.76
CA MET A 83 -2.28 4.12 -3.73
C MET A 83 -2.56 5.30 -4.66
N PHE A 84 -3.72 5.30 -5.34
CA PHE A 84 -4.06 6.38 -6.27
C PHE A 84 -4.29 7.71 -5.55
N GLY A 85 -4.86 7.69 -4.34
CA GLY A 85 -5.02 8.89 -3.53
C GLY A 85 -3.67 9.51 -3.14
N PHE A 86 -2.71 8.70 -2.72
CA PHE A 86 -1.37 9.16 -2.38
C PHE A 86 -0.58 9.65 -3.59
N ILE A 87 -0.69 8.97 -4.73
CA ILE A 87 -0.12 9.44 -6.00
C ILE A 87 -0.70 10.81 -6.37
N ALA A 88 -2.02 10.99 -6.29
CA ALA A 88 -2.66 12.27 -6.60
C ALA A 88 -2.18 13.39 -5.66
N VAL A 89 -2.10 13.12 -4.35
CA VAL A 89 -1.55 14.07 -3.37
C VAL A 89 -0.11 14.44 -3.72
N PHE A 90 0.74 13.44 -4.02
CA PHE A 90 2.13 13.67 -4.40
C PHE A 90 2.24 14.55 -5.65
N LEU A 91 1.50 14.21 -6.71
CA LEU A 91 1.50 14.99 -7.96
C LEU A 91 1.03 16.44 -7.74
N ILE A 92 -0.03 16.65 -6.94
CA ILE A 92 -0.50 17.99 -6.59
C ILE A 92 0.62 18.79 -5.91
N LEU A 93 1.34 18.18 -4.97
CA LEU A 93 2.42 18.84 -4.23
C LEU A 93 3.63 19.15 -5.12
N VAL A 94 3.97 18.26 -6.08
CA VAL A 94 5.02 18.51 -7.07
C VAL A 94 4.64 19.66 -8.00
N ILE A 95 3.44 19.63 -8.57
CA ILE A 95 3.01 20.57 -9.62
C ILE A 95 2.70 21.95 -9.04
N LYS A 96 1.96 22.02 -7.94
CA LYS A 96 1.48 23.28 -7.35
C LYS A 96 2.41 23.81 -6.24
N GLY A 97 3.42 23.05 -5.85
CA GLY A 97 4.34 23.37 -4.77
C GLY A 97 3.82 22.94 -3.40
N LYS A 98 4.75 22.53 -2.53
CA LYS A 98 4.49 21.94 -1.21
C LYS A 98 4.13 22.94 -0.10
N ASP A 99 4.46 24.22 -0.31
CA ASP A 99 4.36 25.27 0.73
C ASP A 99 2.98 25.93 0.79
N ARG A 100 2.05 25.58 -0.11
CA ARG A 100 0.67 26.09 -0.07
C ARG A 100 -0.12 25.53 1.12
N PRO A 101 -1.13 26.27 1.62
CA PRO A 101 -1.94 25.87 2.78
C PRO A 101 -2.98 24.79 2.44
N TYR A 102 -2.53 23.56 2.24
CA TYR A 102 -3.41 22.42 1.91
C TYR A 102 -4.09 21.78 3.14
N ASP A 103 -4.75 22.55 4.00
CA ASP A 103 -5.28 22.03 5.27
C ASP A 103 -6.30 20.90 5.11
N LYS A 104 -7.19 21.01 4.13
CA LYS A 104 -8.16 19.96 3.80
C LYS A 104 -7.47 18.70 3.28
N MET A 105 -6.50 18.85 2.39
CA MET A 105 -5.75 17.72 1.82
C MET A 105 -4.94 16.99 2.90
N ARG A 106 -4.26 17.73 3.78
CA ARG A 106 -3.50 17.16 4.92
C ARG A 106 -4.39 16.31 5.82
N ARG A 107 -5.58 16.83 6.18
CA ARG A 107 -6.56 16.08 7.00
C ARG A 107 -7.11 14.86 6.26
N PHE A 108 -7.52 15.02 5.00
CA PHE A 108 -8.08 13.94 4.20
C PHE A 108 -7.06 12.81 4.00
N GLN A 109 -5.84 13.17 3.62
CA GLN A 109 -4.74 12.24 3.44
C GLN A 109 -4.48 11.46 4.75
N TYR A 110 -4.37 12.16 5.88
CA TYR A 110 -4.06 11.52 7.16
C TYR A 110 -5.20 10.68 7.75
N ARG A 111 -6.46 11.10 7.59
CA ARG A 111 -7.62 10.45 8.22
C ARG A 111 -8.35 9.45 7.33
N VAL A 112 -8.15 9.52 6.02
CA VAL A 112 -8.87 8.66 5.05
C VAL A 112 -7.89 7.84 4.24
N LEU A 113 -6.95 8.49 3.54
CA LEU A 113 -6.04 7.76 2.64
C LEU A 113 -5.07 6.86 3.40
N LEU A 114 -4.46 7.35 4.49
CA LEU A 114 -3.51 6.56 5.28
C LEU A 114 -4.17 5.32 5.90
N PRO A 115 -5.33 5.41 6.59
CA PRO A 115 -6.00 4.23 7.10
C PRO A 115 -6.46 3.26 6.01
N ALA A 116 -7.03 3.77 4.90
CA ALA A 116 -7.44 2.91 3.78
C ALA A 116 -6.26 2.12 3.21
N TRP A 117 -5.15 2.79 2.94
CA TRP A 117 -3.93 2.14 2.46
C TRP A 117 -3.41 1.11 3.48
N ALA A 118 -3.33 1.48 4.77
CA ALA A 118 -2.84 0.58 5.82
C ALA A 118 -3.71 -0.67 6.00
N ILE A 119 -5.05 -0.56 5.88
CA ILE A 119 -5.94 -1.73 5.91
C ILE A 119 -5.65 -2.64 4.72
N GLY A 120 -5.55 -2.08 3.51
CA GLY A 120 -5.20 -2.84 2.32
C GLY A 120 -3.87 -3.59 2.49
N GLU A 121 -2.87 -2.90 3.03
CA GLU A 121 -1.52 -3.44 3.24
C GLU A 121 -1.48 -4.54 4.30
N VAL A 122 -2.18 -4.36 5.43
CA VAL A 122 -2.26 -5.38 6.48
C VAL A 122 -2.91 -6.65 5.95
N ILE A 123 -4.00 -6.55 5.18
CA ILE A 123 -4.62 -7.73 4.56
C ILE A 123 -3.63 -8.42 3.61
N ALA A 124 -2.89 -7.66 2.81
CA ALA A 124 -1.89 -8.19 1.87
C ALA A 124 -0.75 -8.92 2.59
N LEU A 125 -0.24 -8.33 3.67
CA LEU A 125 0.81 -8.89 4.52
C LEU A 125 0.34 -10.17 5.21
N THR A 126 -0.83 -10.15 5.85
CA THR A 126 -1.40 -11.33 6.50
C THR A 126 -1.61 -12.46 5.50
N ASN A 127 -2.18 -12.16 4.33
CA ASN A 127 -2.33 -13.14 3.26
C ASN A 127 -0.98 -13.71 2.81
N SER A 128 0.05 -12.86 2.68
CA SER A 128 1.39 -13.29 2.28
C SER A 128 2.04 -14.21 3.32
N ILE A 129 1.93 -13.86 4.60
CA ILE A 129 2.45 -14.68 5.71
C ILE A 129 1.74 -16.04 5.74
N LEU A 130 0.41 -16.07 5.65
CA LEU A 130 -0.36 -17.32 5.65
C LEU A 130 -0.03 -18.21 4.45
N LYS A 131 0.18 -17.61 3.27
CA LYS A 131 0.65 -18.35 2.09
C LYS A 131 2.03 -18.97 2.32
N ILE A 132 2.94 -18.26 2.97
CA ILE A 132 4.29 -18.78 3.25
C ILE A 132 4.24 -19.93 4.26
N VAL A 133 3.56 -19.72 5.40
CA VAL A 133 3.59 -20.60 6.57
C VAL A 133 2.66 -21.80 6.41
N LEU A 134 1.42 -21.54 5.98
CA LEU A 134 0.34 -22.53 5.98
C LEU A 134 -0.05 -23.01 4.59
N LYS A 135 0.48 -22.40 3.52
CA LYS A 135 0.07 -22.67 2.13
C LYS A 135 -1.43 -22.48 1.89
N VAL A 136 -2.02 -21.50 2.58
CA VAL A 136 -3.44 -21.12 2.42
C VAL A 136 -3.57 -19.65 2.04
N ARG A 137 -4.72 -19.28 1.44
CA ARG A 137 -5.09 -17.90 1.12
C ARG A 137 -6.17 -17.44 2.09
N ILE A 138 -5.98 -16.29 2.75
CA ILE A 138 -6.98 -15.81 3.72
C ILE A 138 -8.33 -15.51 3.09
N TYR A 139 -8.34 -15.13 1.81
CA TYR A 139 -9.55 -14.85 1.03
C TYR A 139 -10.45 -16.07 0.82
N ASP A 140 -9.97 -17.29 1.05
CA ASP A 140 -10.80 -18.50 0.91
C ASP A 140 -11.69 -18.73 2.16
N TYR A 141 -11.46 -17.97 3.23
CA TYR A 141 -12.17 -18.10 4.51
C TYR A 141 -13.11 -16.93 4.81
N PHE A 142 -13.07 -15.84 4.03
CA PHE A 142 -13.78 -14.58 4.28
C PHE A 142 -14.20 -13.88 2.99
#